data_AF-A0A954S6S6-F1
#
_entry.id   AF-A0A954S6S6-F1
#
_cell.length_a   1.000
_cell.length_b   1.000
_cell.length_c   1.000
_cell.angle_alpha   90.00
_cell.angle_beta   90.00
_cell.angle_gamma   90.00
#
_symmetry.space_group_name_H-M   'P 1'
#
loop_
_entity.id
_entity.type
_entity.pdbx_description
1 polymer ?
#
loop_
_entity_poly.entity_id
_entity_poly.type
_entity_poly.pdbx_seq_one_letter_code
_entity_poly.pdbx_strand_id
1 'polypeptide(L)'
;MSDQNTNDGLEQPEEAPNVPLWVQVVFAVILSALVIGWAFVWGTDQIPEGIARAVLDDGTVLVLRQVTTGTTHQMTVEVPDGPWTGTRDEVLDVSDGSHFWGLWLTRHDPHTGHTVEFDEWSHCIAETGEHQVEDTDRRRAILEKGFKPMWSKGSFSGPRNDRDHAFVYQSRLPVLRKDKAHFRLHVFQKGKGEIAVFEVPFPVDTSASADWTAGPIPQTSIDADLEVTLESLTSKLRHLIKVRHPSGLQELIPHPQPNVNIPDRLQQPVVEPEFRMRYRGHPTDEWIIVDSQLEDSLGNTGTFQDCRLSPTEEAWKLRLRLFRKDDAEFEAANQLTVANVPLPMTGQTHSIGESLDFDGLTIQVLSIGGTGDVTATFPSSGIGSSHSKVTHEGPPPSDWGAGGKGAVRMRAFGGGIGFADIAPRGGEFMVELWEASVLTEHAGNQVTATVVDSDVPFILMQCEDITPDYRLSLIVTDETGEPIAIETAQHNELQYTFFSPPTGVQHVDLRVIAQRVRTVEFLVKPPVPTPVDNSPIRMTPNIAR
;
A
#
# COMPACT_ATOMS: atom_id res chain seq x y z
N MET A 1 -64.77 -62.25 -29.49
CA MET A 1 -65.49 -62.90 -28.37
C MET A 1 -65.32 -62.02 -27.16
N SER A 2 -66.44 -61.57 -26.60
CA SER A 2 -66.74 -61.02 -25.25
C SER A 2 -65.61 -60.76 -24.26
N ASP A 3 -65.72 -59.90 -23.27
CA ASP A 3 -66.59 -58.77 -22.82
C ASP A 3 -66.01 -58.40 -21.44
N GLN A 4 -66.44 -57.26 -20.88
CA GLN A 4 -66.20 -56.74 -19.51
C GLN A 4 -64.93 -55.89 -19.38
N ASN A 5 -64.97 -54.55 -19.42
CA ASN A 5 -65.87 -53.56 -18.78
C ASN A 5 -65.69 -53.50 -17.25
N THR A 6 -64.68 -52.76 -16.81
CA THR A 6 -64.57 -52.16 -15.47
C THR A 6 -64.15 -50.70 -15.63
N ASN A 7 -65.16 -49.82 -15.67
CA ASN A 7 -65.02 -48.39 -15.38
C ASN A 7 -64.70 -48.25 -13.89
N ASP A 8 -63.43 -48.07 -13.54
CA ASP A 8 -63.05 -47.59 -12.23
C ASP A 8 -63.31 -46.07 -12.15
N GLY A 9 -64.01 -45.70 -11.08
CA GLY A 9 -64.62 -44.40 -10.89
C GLY A 9 -63.61 -43.25 -10.82
N LEU A 10 -63.84 -42.25 -11.67
CA LEU A 10 -63.49 -40.88 -11.37
C LEU A 10 -64.30 -40.47 -10.14
N GLU A 11 -63.67 -40.48 -8.97
CA GLU A 11 -64.20 -39.83 -7.77
C GLU A 11 -64.61 -38.41 -8.15
N GLN A 12 -65.91 -38.12 -8.03
CA GLN A 12 -66.41 -36.76 -8.18
C GLN A 12 -65.66 -35.88 -7.19
N PRO A 13 -65.14 -34.71 -7.60
CA PRO A 13 -64.49 -33.80 -6.67
C PRO A 13 -65.49 -33.54 -5.54
N GLU A 14 -65.13 -33.93 -4.31
CA GLU A 14 -65.91 -33.61 -3.12
C GLU A 14 -66.26 -32.12 -3.19
N GLU A 15 -67.55 -31.81 -3.22
CA GLU A 15 -68.05 -30.44 -3.25
C GLU A 15 -67.37 -29.68 -2.11
N ALA A 16 -66.46 -28.78 -2.47
CA ALA A 16 -65.76 -27.96 -1.51
C ALA A 16 -66.82 -27.32 -0.59
N PRO A 17 -66.69 -27.45 0.74
CA PRO A 17 -67.72 -27.01 1.66
C PRO A 17 -68.04 -25.55 1.37
N ASN A 18 -69.32 -25.25 1.14
CA ASN A 18 -69.81 -23.90 0.85
C ASN A 18 -69.46 -22.97 2.01
N VAL A 19 -68.32 -22.31 1.90
CA VAL A 19 -67.84 -21.34 2.88
C VAL A 19 -68.85 -20.17 2.87
N PRO A 20 -69.47 -19.83 4.01
CA PRO A 20 -70.42 -18.72 4.07
C PRO A 20 -69.81 -17.43 3.52
N LEU A 21 -70.58 -16.68 2.71
CA LEU A 21 -70.12 -15.46 2.03
C LEU A 21 -69.44 -14.45 2.97
N TRP A 22 -69.91 -14.34 4.22
CA TRP A 22 -69.33 -13.44 5.21
C TRP A 22 -67.88 -13.83 5.61
N VAL A 23 -67.55 -15.13 5.61
CA VAL A 23 -66.18 -15.62 5.86
C VAL A 23 -65.27 -15.24 4.70
N GLN A 24 -65.76 -15.33 3.46
CA GLN A 24 -65.01 -14.90 2.26
C GLN A 24 -64.73 -13.39 2.28
N VAL A 25 -65.72 -12.58 2.69
CA VAL A 25 -65.56 -11.12 2.82
C VAL A 25 -64.57 -10.76 3.92
N VAL A 26 -64.66 -11.38 5.11
CA VAL A 26 -63.72 -11.14 6.20
C VAL A 26 -62.29 -11.53 5.79
N PHE A 27 -62.13 -12.67 5.12
CA PHE A 27 -60.83 -13.11 4.63
C PHE A 27 -60.26 -12.14 3.58
N ALA A 28 -61.07 -11.67 2.63
CA ALA A 28 -60.65 -10.69 1.63
C ALA A 28 -60.24 -9.35 2.26
N VAL A 29 -60.94 -8.88 3.29
CA VAL A 29 -60.60 -7.65 4.02
C VAL A 29 -59.29 -7.82 4.80
N ILE A 30 -59.11 -8.94 5.50
CA ILE A 30 -57.86 -9.24 6.22
C ILE A 30 -56.70 -9.35 5.23
N LEU A 31 -56.88 -10.05 4.12
CA LEU A 31 -55.85 -10.17 3.08
C LEU A 31 -55.51 -8.81 2.47
N SER A 32 -56.51 -7.99 2.17
CA SER A 32 -56.30 -6.63 1.63
C SER A 32 -55.59 -5.73 2.64
N ALA A 33 -55.97 -5.79 3.92
CA ALA A 33 -55.30 -5.06 4.98
C ALA A 33 -53.86 -5.56 5.21
N LEU A 34 -53.60 -6.86 5.06
CA LEU A 34 -52.27 -7.43 5.10
C LEU A 34 -51.44 -7.00 3.89
N VAL A 35 -52.00 -6.95 2.68
CA VAL A 35 -51.29 -6.51 1.46
C VAL A 35 -51.01 -5.01 1.51
N ILE A 36 -51.97 -4.19 1.94
CA ILE A 36 -51.78 -2.74 2.12
C ILE A 36 -50.79 -2.50 3.26
N GLY A 37 -50.95 -3.18 4.39
CA GLY A 37 -50.01 -3.11 5.52
C GLY A 37 -48.61 -3.56 5.11
N TRP A 38 -48.48 -4.62 4.32
CA TRP A 38 -47.22 -5.10 3.76
C TRP A 38 -46.61 -4.06 2.81
N ALA A 39 -47.40 -3.45 1.93
CA ALA A 39 -46.93 -2.37 1.05
C ALA A 39 -46.53 -1.09 1.81
N PHE A 40 -47.17 -0.79 2.96
CA PHE A 40 -46.80 0.34 3.83
C PHE A 40 -45.60 0.06 4.72
N VAL A 41 -45.45 -1.18 5.22
CA VAL A 41 -44.28 -1.62 6.00
C VAL A 41 -43.06 -1.74 5.08
N TRP A 42 -43.27 -2.06 3.82
CA TRP A 42 -42.27 -2.01 2.74
C TRP A 42 -42.28 -0.64 2.04
N GLY A 43 -42.76 0.38 2.76
CA GLY A 43 -42.75 1.75 2.30
C GLY A 43 -41.34 2.09 1.84
N THR A 44 -41.26 2.66 0.64
CA THR A 44 -40.02 3.10 -0.03
C THR A 44 -39.03 3.64 1.00
N ASP A 45 -37.86 3.03 1.09
CA ASP A 45 -36.79 3.56 1.93
C ASP A 45 -36.59 5.02 1.49
N GLN A 46 -36.59 5.95 2.43
CA GLN A 46 -36.31 7.32 2.06
C GLN A 46 -34.86 7.38 1.61
N ILE A 47 -34.62 7.82 0.37
CA ILE A 47 -33.25 8.09 -0.07
C ILE A 47 -32.68 9.11 0.92
N PRO A 48 -31.55 8.79 1.56
CA PRO A 48 -30.95 9.71 2.51
C PRO A 48 -30.67 11.08 1.88
N GLU A 49 -30.90 12.16 2.62
CA GLU A 49 -30.64 13.52 2.13
C GLU A 49 -29.16 13.71 1.76
N GLY A 50 -28.25 13.20 2.61
CA GLY A 50 -26.80 13.36 2.45
C GLY A 50 -26.35 14.82 2.47
N ILE A 51 -25.09 15.06 2.09
CA ILE A 51 -24.53 16.38 1.83
C ILE A 51 -24.96 16.88 0.44
N ALA A 52 -24.93 16.01 -0.57
CA ALA A 52 -25.29 16.33 -1.94
C ALA A 52 -25.85 15.10 -2.67
N ARG A 53 -26.64 15.34 -3.73
CA ARG A 53 -27.25 14.27 -4.55
C ARG A 53 -27.25 14.62 -6.04
N ALA A 54 -27.16 13.60 -6.88
CA ALA A 54 -27.21 13.71 -8.33
C ALA A 54 -28.04 12.55 -8.89
N VAL A 55 -28.92 12.83 -9.86
CA VAL A 55 -29.62 11.81 -10.62
C VAL A 55 -28.74 11.43 -11.80
N LEU A 56 -28.39 10.16 -11.92
CA LEU A 56 -27.55 9.62 -12.98
C LEU A 56 -28.37 9.33 -14.25
N ASP A 57 -27.69 9.12 -15.38
CA ASP A 57 -28.33 8.89 -16.68
C ASP A 57 -29.27 7.66 -16.72
N ASP A 58 -29.05 6.67 -15.85
CA ASP A 58 -29.92 5.50 -15.72
C ASP A 58 -31.06 5.67 -14.70
N GLY A 59 -31.27 6.90 -14.21
CA GLY A 59 -32.34 7.26 -13.31
C GLY A 59 -32.04 7.00 -11.83
N THR A 60 -30.93 6.31 -11.51
CA THR A 60 -30.51 6.12 -10.11
C THR A 60 -30.01 7.41 -9.48
N VAL A 61 -29.99 7.47 -8.15
CA VAL A 61 -29.57 8.65 -7.38
C VAL A 61 -28.26 8.36 -6.67
N LEU A 62 -27.21 9.09 -7.02
CA LEU A 62 -25.94 9.09 -6.30
C LEU A 62 -25.98 10.12 -5.17
N VAL A 63 -25.60 9.72 -3.97
CA VAL A 63 -25.63 10.55 -2.75
C VAL A 63 -24.24 10.58 -2.13
N LEU A 64 -23.71 11.79 -1.92
CA LEU A 64 -22.56 12.01 -1.03
C LEU A 64 -23.10 12.10 0.40
N ARG A 65 -22.94 11.03 1.19
CA ARG A 65 -23.52 10.90 2.52
C ARG A 65 -22.78 11.72 3.55
N GLN A 66 -21.47 11.65 3.54
CA GLN A 66 -20.61 12.24 4.56
C GLN A 66 -19.23 12.57 3.99
N VAL A 67 -18.58 13.57 4.55
CA VAL A 67 -17.14 13.84 4.39
C VAL A 67 -16.52 13.79 5.77
N THR A 68 -15.53 12.93 5.98
CA THR A 68 -14.79 12.81 7.24
C THR A 68 -13.33 13.20 7.04
N THR A 69 -12.67 13.64 8.09
CA THR A 69 -11.25 14.05 8.08
C THR A 69 -10.54 13.45 9.28
N GLY A 70 -9.28 13.08 9.13
CA GLY A 70 -8.49 12.48 10.21
C GLY A 70 -7.67 11.29 9.73
N THR A 71 -7.18 10.51 10.69
CA THR A 71 -6.52 9.21 10.49
C THR A 71 -7.46 8.01 10.67
N THR A 72 -8.67 8.30 11.14
CA THR A 72 -9.73 7.33 11.41
C THR A 72 -11.04 7.92 10.90
N HIS A 73 -11.74 7.16 10.08
CA HIS A 73 -12.93 7.60 9.38
C HIS A 73 -14.07 6.65 9.70
N GLN A 74 -15.15 7.21 10.24
CA GLN A 74 -16.34 6.44 10.57
C GLN A 74 -17.57 6.99 9.85
N MET A 75 -18.41 6.09 9.34
CA MET A 75 -19.75 6.40 8.85
C MET A 75 -20.73 5.38 9.39
N THR A 76 -21.83 5.86 9.97
CA THR A 76 -22.96 5.01 10.35
C THR A 76 -23.89 4.83 9.17
N VAL A 77 -24.25 3.59 8.88
CA VAL A 77 -25.13 3.21 7.78
C VAL A 77 -26.27 2.39 8.34
N GLU A 78 -27.49 2.78 7.98
CA GLU A 78 -28.66 1.96 8.26
C GLU A 78 -28.67 0.77 7.31
N VAL A 79 -28.62 -0.43 7.87
CA VAL A 79 -28.67 -1.70 7.13
C VAL A 79 -29.94 -2.43 7.51
N PRO A 80 -30.66 -3.05 6.56
CA PRO A 80 -31.80 -3.89 6.89
C PRO A 80 -31.41 -5.00 7.88
N ASP A 81 -32.10 -5.09 9.02
CA ASP A 81 -31.89 -6.16 10.01
C ASP A 81 -32.72 -7.42 9.68
N GLY A 82 -33.49 -7.38 8.59
CA GLY A 82 -34.34 -8.46 8.10
C GLY A 82 -35.72 -7.99 7.65
N PRO A 83 -36.53 -8.87 7.03
CA PRO A 83 -37.82 -8.51 6.44
C PRO A 83 -38.88 -8.05 7.46
N TRP A 84 -38.60 -8.17 8.77
CA TRP A 84 -39.54 -7.86 9.85
C TRP A 84 -38.93 -7.06 11.02
N THR A 85 -37.62 -6.80 11.01
CA THR A 85 -36.87 -6.33 12.19
C THR A 85 -36.40 -4.88 12.11
N GLY A 86 -36.75 -4.16 11.03
CA GLY A 86 -36.38 -2.75 10.83
C GLY A 86 -34.96 -2.58 10.29
N THR A 87 -34.39 -1.40 10.48
CA THR A 87 -32.99 -1.10 10.18
C THR A 87 -32.14 -1.18 11.45
N ARG A 88 -30.87 -1.53 11.30
CA ARG A 88 -29.86 -1.42 12.35
C ARG A 88 -28.72 -0.53 11.87
N ASP A 89 -28.12 0.17 12.80
CA ASP A 89 -26.93 0.98 12.55
C ASP A 89 -25.70 0.09 12.48
N GLU A 90 -24.99 0.13 11.35
CA GLU A 90 -23.67 -0.45 11.19
C GLU A 90 -22.64 0.67 11.05
N VAL A 91 -21.56 0.58 11.84
CA VAL A 91 -20.46 1.55 11.79
C VAL A 91 -19.38 1.01 10.86
N LEU A 92 -19.18 1.70 9.74
CA LEU A 92 -18.04 1.49 8.87
C LEU A 92 -16.85 2.26 9.43
N ASP A 93 -15.75 1.57 9.68
CA ASP A 93 -14.49 2.18 10.14
C ASP A 93 -13.38 1.93 9.12
N VAL A 94 -12.62 2.99 8.84
CA VAL A 94 -11.39 2.97 8.05
C VAL A 94 -10.32 3.74 8.77
N SER A 95 -9.24 3.06 9.14
CA SER A 95 -8.01 3.68 9.64
C SER A 95 -6.80 3.07 8.93
N ASP A 96 -5.85 3.91 8.57
CA ASP A 96 -4.56 3.47 7.99
C ASP A 96 -3.36 4.31 8.45
N GLY A 97 -3.57 5.16 9.46
CA GLY A 97 -2.53 6.02 10.03
C GLY A 97 -2.21 7.28 9.21
N SER A 98 -2.69 7.41 7.97
CA SER A 98 -2.51 8.64 7.18
C SER A 98 -3.66 9.61 7.41
N HIS A 99 -3.40 10.91 7.39
CA HIS A 99 -4.44 11.92 7.49
C HIS A 99 -5.00 12.22 6.09
N PHE A 100 -6.31 12.06 5.88
CA PHE A 100 -6.94 12.31 4.58
C PHE A 100 -8.40 12.77 4.74
N TRP A 101 -9.08 13.03 3.62
CA TRP A 101 -10.53 13.21 3.55
C TRP A 101 -11.20 11.94 3.02
N GLY A 102 -12.08 11.35 3.83
CA GLY A 102 -12.93 10.23 3.44
C GLY A 102 -14.25 10.73 2.87
N LEU A 103 -14.49 10.53 1.58
CA LEU A 103 -15.76 10.84 0.93
C LEU A 103 -16.62 9.60 0.85
N TRP A 104 -17.80 9.62 1.46
CA TRP A 104 -18.67 8.47 1.54
C TRP A 104 -19.85 8.59 0.58
N LEU A 105 -19.88 7.72 -0.42
CA LEU A 105 -20.86 7.73 -1.49
C LEU A 105 -21.77 6.49 -1.40
N THR A 106 -23.06 6.69 -1.61
CA THR A 106 -24.05 5.62 -1.80
C THR A 106 -24.87 5.90 -3.04
N ARG A 107 -25.39 4.85 -3.68
CA ARG A 107 -26.21 4.96 -4.89
C ARG A 107 -27.53 4.26 -4.65
N HIS A 108 -28.64 4.85 -5.06
CA HIS A 108 -29.99 4.39 -4.72
C HIS A 108 -30.90 4.31 -5.93
N ASP A 109 -31.81 3.34 -5.91
CA ASP A 109 -32.97 3.31 -6.81
C ASP A 109 -34.01 4.37 -6.35
N PRO A 110 -34.49 5.26 -7.23
CA PRO A 110 -35.38 6.36 -6.86
C PRO A 110 -36.78 5.92 -6.43
N HIS A 111 -37.20 4.70 -6.79
CA HIS A 111 -38.53 4.17 -6.52
C HIS A 111 -38.56 3.36 -5.24
N THR A 112 -37.52 2.57 -4.98
CA THR A 112 -37.46 1.69 -3.81
C THR A 112 -36.67 2.28 -2.66
N GLY A 113 -35.74 3.20 -2.93
CA GLY A 113 -34.79 3.75 -1.97
C GLY A 113 -33.62 2.83 -1.63
N HIS A 114 -33.69 1.58 -2.06
CA HIS A 114 -32.63 0.60 -1.83
C HIS A 114 -31.32 1.01 -2.47
N THR A 115 -30.21 0.67 -1.82
CA THR A 115 -28.90 0.90 -2.41
C THR A 115 -28.68 -0.02 -3.59
N VAL A 116 -28.16 0.53 -4.68
CA VAL A 116 -27.78 -0.21 -5.89
C VAL A 116 -26.27 -0.18 -6.05
N GLU A 117 -25.73 -1.23 -6.65
CA GLU A 117 -24.30 -1.35 -6.88
C GLU A 117 -23.79 -0.26 -7.85
N PHE A 118 -22.63 0.28 -7.53
CA PHE A 118 -21.87 1.25 -8.31
C PHE A 118 -20.57 0.63 -8.83
N ASP A 119 -20.71 -0.51 -9.51
CA ASP A 119 -19.61 -1.40 -9.91
C ASP A 119 -18.59 -0.79 -10.86
N GLU A 120 -19.00 0.22 -11.61
CA GLU A 120 -18.16 0.89 -12.59
C GLU A 120 -17.55 2.18 -12.05
N TRP A 121 -17.67 2.50 -10.76
CA TRP A 121 -17.00 3.67 -10.20
C TRP A 121 -15.49 3.62 -10.44
N SER A 122 -14.95 4.68 -11.04
CA SER A 122 -13.53 4.75 -11.38
C SER A 122 -12.76 5.61 -10.38
N HIS A 123 -13.09 6.87 -10.20
CA HIS A 123 -12.37 7.76 -9.29
C HIS A 123 -13.21 9.00 -9.01
N CYS A 124 -12.72 9.82 -8.09
CA CYS A 124 -13.22 11.16 -7.89
C CYS A 124 -12.11 12.17 -8.13
N ILE A 125 -12.46 13.37 -8.59
CA ILE A 125 -11.57 14.52 -8.67
C ILE A 125 -12.20 15.65 -7.86
N ALA A 126 -11.47 16.18 -6.89
CA ALA A 126 -11.84 17.41 -6.22
C ALA A 126 -11.18 18.61 -6.90
N GLU A 127 -12.00 19.61 -7.23
CA GLU A 127 -11.58 20.87 -7.83
C GLU A 127 -11.74 22.01 -6.82
N THR A 128 -10.62 22.66 -6.51
CA THR A 128 -10.49 23.84 -5.65
C THR A 128 -9.84 24.97 -6.44
N GLY A 129 -10.66 25.85 -7.01
CA GLY A 129 -10.16 26.95 -7.84
C GLY A 129 -9.49 26.44 -9.11
N GLU A 130 -8.17 26.66 -9.24
CA GLU A 130 -7.37 26.20 -10.39
C GLU A 130 -6.72 24.83 -10.16
N HIS A 131 -6.88 24.26 -8.97
CA HIS A 131 -6.26 23.00 -8.60
C HIS A 131 -7.27 21.85 -8.63
N GLN A 132 -6.85 20.73 -9.22
CA GLN A 132 -7.61 19.49 -9.24
C GLN A 132 -6.78 18.40 -8.57
N VAL A 133 -7.45 17.61 -7.74
CA VAL A 133 -6.84 16.51 -7.00
C VAL A 133 -7.65 15.25 -7.22
N GLU A 134 -6.99 14.23 -7.75
CA GLU A 134 -7.60 12.92 -7.99
C GLU A 134 -7.45 11.99 -6.78
N ASP A 135 -8.49 11.19 -6.55
CA ASP A 135 -8.52 10.08 -5.57
C ASP A 135 -7.34 9.12 -5.76
N THR A 136 -6.63 8.86 -4.66
CA THR A 136 -5.44 8.01 -4.64
C THR A 136 -5.74 6.55 -4.29
N ASP A 137 -6.83 6.30 -3.56
CA ASP A 137 -7.12 5.00 -2.96
C ASP A 137 -8.64 4.80 -2.81
N ARG A 138 -9.26 4.42 -3.92
CA ARG A 138 -10.67 4.05 -3.97
C ARG A 138 -10.94 2.75 -3.21
N ARG A 139 -11.86 2.79 -2.25
CA ARG A 139 -12.28 1.61 -1.48
C ARG A 139 -13.77 1.36 -1.62
N ARG A 140 -14.12 0.08 -1.58
CA ARG A 140 -15.50 -0.38 -1.60
C ARG A 140 -15.76 -1.25 -0.38
N ALA A 141 -16.82 -0.94 0.35
CA ALA A 141 -17.38 -1.80 1.39
C ALA A 141 -18.69 -2.40 0.90
N ILE A 142 -18.84 -3.71 1.11
CA ILE A 142 -20.12 -4.40 0.96
C ILE A 142 -20.55 -4.83 2.37
N LEU A 143 -21.70 -4.35 2.80
CA LEU A 143 -22.33 -4.77 4.04
C LEU A 143 -23.35 -5.86 3.71
N GLU A 144 -23.07 -7.09 4.15
CA GLU A 144 -24.02 -8.20 4.05
C GLU A 144 -24.61 -8.50 5.43
N LYS A 145 -25.86 -8.96 5.44
CA LYS A 145 -26.54 -9.40 6.65
C LYS A 145 -25.70 -10.43 7.42
N GLY A 146 -25.39 -10.13 8.68
CA GLY A 146 -24.69 -11.05 9.59
C GLY A 146 -23.18 -11.20 9.34
N PHE A 147 -22.60 -10.43 8.42
CA PHE A 147 -21.16 -10.43 8.17
C PHE A 147 -20.52 -9.10 8.60
N LYS A 148 -19.26 -9.18 9.06
CA LYS A 148 -18.44 -7.99 9.27
C LYS A 148 -18.21 -7.28 7.92
N PRO A 149 -18.09 -5.94 7.90
CA PRO A 149 -17.78 -5.20 6.70
C PRO A 149 -16.52 -5.77 6.04
N MET A 150 -16.63 -6.18 4.78
CA MET A 150 -15.46 -6.62 4.01
C MET A 150 -15.06 -5.49 3.08
N TRP A 151 -13.92 -4.86 3.38
CA TRP A 151 -13.28 -3.90 2.49
C TRP A 151 -12.59 -4.64 1.36
N SER A 152 -12.88 -4.28 0.11
CA SER A 152 -12.20 -4.84 -1.05
C SER A 152 -11.62 -3.74 -1.94
N LYS A 153 -10.39 -3.96 -2.42
CA LYS A 153 -9.76 -3.16 -3.47
C LYS A 153 -10.03 -3.83 -4.82
N GLY A 154 -11.23 -3.70 -5.39
CA GLY A 154 -11.53 -4.27 -6.70
C GLY A 154 -13.01 -4.43 -7.05
N SER A 155 -13.28 -4.78 -8.31
CA SER A 155 -14.60 -5.21 -8.78
C SER A 155 -14.86 -6.65 -8.33
N PHE A 156 -15.93 -6.89 -7.58
CA PHE A 156 -16.42 -8.23 -7.34
C PHE A 156 -17.21 -8.66 -8.59
N SER A 157 -16.91 -9.80 -9.19
CA SER A 157 -17.66 -10.30 -10.35
C SER A 157 -18.64 -11.36 -9.90
N GLY A 158 -19.88 -10.96 -9.62
CA GLY A 158 -20.96 -11.92 -9.41
C GLY A 158 -22.29 -11.20 -9.17
N PRO A 159 -23.38 -11.58 -9.87
CA PRO A 159 -24.70 -11.01 -9.60
C PRO A 159 -25.11 -11.38 -8.17
N ARG A 160 -25.17 -10.39 -7.30
CA ARG A 160 -25.72 -10.55 -5.95
C ARG A 160 -27.17 -10.09 -5.93
N ASN A 161 -27.92 -10.62 -4.98
CA ASN A 161 -29.31 -10.22 -4.81
C ASN A 161 -29.30 -8.88 -4.06
N ASP A 162 -29.43 -7.77 -4.77
CA ASP A 162 -29.20 -6.39 -4.28
C ASP A 162 -30.04 -5.97 -3.08
N ARG A 163 -31.06 -6.74 -2.71
CA ARG A 163 -32.02 -6.39 -1.65
C ARG A 163 -31.48 -6.49 -0.23
N ASP A 164 -30.42 -7.28 0.00
CA ASP A 164 -29.88 -7.53 1.35
C ASP A 164 -28.52 -6.84 1.59
N HIS A 165 -28.13 -5.92 0.70
CA HIS A 165 -26.81 -5.30 0.72
C HIS A 165 -26.88 -3.78 0.83
N ALA A 166 -26.05 -3.21 1.69
CA ALA A 166 -25.71 -1.79 1.63
C ALA A 166 -24.35 -1.62 0.94
N PHE A 167 -24.34 -0.86 -0.17
CA PHE A 167 -23.12 -0.56 -0.90
C PHE A 167 -22.59 0.82 -0.53
N VAL A 168 -21.38 0.85 -0.02
CA VAL A 168 -20.71 2.09 0.37
C VAL A 168 -19.37 2.21 -0.33
N TYR A 169 -19.16 3.37 -0.92
CA TYR A 169 -17.94 3.71 -1.62
C TYR A 169 -17.21 4.78 -0.83
N GLN A 170 -15.91 4.59 -0.62
CA GLN A 170 -15.07 5.56 0.03
C GLN A 170 -13.98 6.02 -0.94
N SER A 171 -14.02 7.30 -1.29
CA SER A 171 -12.94 7.97 -2.01
C SER A 171 -11.99 8.63 -1.01
N ARG A 172 -10.69 8.62 -1.31
CA ARG A 172 -9.65 9.16 -0.44
C ARG A 172 -8.93 10.30 -1.12
N LEU A 173 -9.20 11.51 -0.64
CA LEU A 173 -8.54 12.72 -1.12
C LEU A 173 -7.53 13.20 -0.07
N PRO A 174 -6.38 13.75 -0.46
CA PRO A 174 -5.56 14.50 0.47
C PRO A 174 -6.34 15.72 0.97
N VAL A 175 -5.93 16.26 2.11
CA VAL A 175 -6.52 17.46 2.71
C VAL A 175 -6.31 18.63 1.75
N LEU A 176 -7.39 19.28 1.33
CA LEU A 176 -7.28 20.43 0.44
C LEU A 176 -7.30 21.73 1.24
N ARG A 177 -6.47 22.69 0.83
CA ARG A 177 -6.51 24.04 1.39
C ARG A 177 -7.86 24.68 1.05
N LYS A 178 -8.47 25.28 2.06
CA LYS A 178 -9.74 26.00 1.92
C LYS A 178 -9.51 27.35 1.25
N ASP A 179 -9.75 27.43 -0.06
CA ASP A 179 -9.78 28.70 -0.80
C ASP A 179 -11.18 29.35 -0.77
N LYS A 180 -12.23 28.53 -0.68
CA LYS A 180 -13.65 28.91 -0.75
C LYS A 180 -14.47 28.21 0.34
N ALA A 181 -15.77 28.47 0.36
CA ALA A 181 -16.71 27.76 1.24
C ALA A 181 -16.97 26.32 0.78
N HIS A 182 -16.83 26.04 -0.52
CA HIS A 182 -17.10 24.74 -1.15
C HIS A 182 -16.02 24.40 -2.19
N PHE A 183 -15.85 23.12 -2.45
CA PHE A 183 -15.10 22.57 -3.58
C PHE A 183 -16.05 21.78 -4.49
N ARG A 184 -15.65 21.56 -5.75
CA ARG A 184 -16.42 20.69 -6.66
C ARG A 184 -15.87 19.28 -6.60
N LEU A 185 -16.74 18.30 -6.44
CA LEU A 185 -16.38 16.88 -6.47
C LEU A 185 -16.96 16.25 -7.73
N HIS A 186 -16.07 15.91 -8.66
CA HIS A 186 -16.38 15.23 -9.91
C HIS A 186 -16.28 13.72 -9.67
N VAL A 187 -17.31 12.97 -10.03
CA VAL A 187 -17.35 11.51 -9.88
C VAL A 187 -17.34 10.87 -11.25
N PHE A 188 -16.43 9.91 -11.44
CA PHE A 188 -16.22 9.26 -12.72
C PHE A 188 -16.63 7.78 -12.68
N GLN A 189 -17.14 7.32 -13.81
CA GLN A 189 -17.48 5.93 -14.10
C GLN A 189 -16.59 5.40 -15.23
N LYS A 190 -16.06 4.20 -15.05
CA LYS A 190 -15.19 3.51 -16.00
C LYS A 190 -15.89 3.38 -17.34
N GLY A 191 -15.26 3.91 -18.40
CA GLY A 191 -15.79 3.85 -19.76
C GLY A 191 -16.91 4.84 -20.09
N LYS A 192 -17.50 5.52 -19.10
CA LYS A 192 -18.53 6.55 -19.32
C LYS A 192 -18.03 7.98 -19.07
N GLY A 193 -16.95 8.15 -18.32
CA GLY A 193 -16.41 9.47 -17.98
C GLY A 193 -17.06 10.04 -16.73
N GLU A 194 -17.20 11.36 -16.66
CA GLU A 194 -17.84 12.07 -15.54
C GLU A 194 -19.35 11.78 -15.51
N ILE A 195 -19.88 11.39 -14.35
CA ILE A 195 -21.30 11.04 -14.19
C ILE A 195 -22.02 11.93 -13.17
N ALA A 196 -21.30 12.65 -12.33
CA ALA A 196 -21.86 13.58 -11.36
C ALA A 196 -20.84 14.64 -10.95
N VAL A 197 -21.33 15.83 -10.63
CA VAL A 197 -20.56 16.90 -10.00
C VAL A 197 -21.32 17.40 -8.77
N PHE A 198 -20.67 17.38 -7.62
CA PHE A 198 -21.22 17.90 -6.37
C PHE A 198 -20.55 19.20 -5.97
N GLU A 199 -21.29 20.13 -5.38
CA GLU A 199 -20.73 21.26 -4.65
C GLU A 199 -20.67 20.87 -3.16
N VAL A 200 -19.47 20.65 -2.64
CA VAL A 200 -19.25 20.03 -1.34
C VAL A 200 -18.66 21.07 -0.38
N PRO A 201 -19.27 21.30 0.80
CA PRO A 201 -18.69 22.19 1.79
C PRO A 201 -17.37 21.62 2.32
N PHE A 202 -16.39 22.48 2.56
CA PHE A 202 -15.17 22.04 3.23
C PHE A 202 -15.48 21.54 4.65
N PRO A 203 -14.87 20.43 5.11
CA PRO A 203 -15.01 19.99 6.49
C PRO A 203 -14.45 21.06 7.46
N VAL A 204 -15.01 21.12 8.68
CA VAL A 204 -14.91 22.28 9.59
C VAL A 204 -13.48 22.55 10.12
N ASP A 205 -12.57 21.57 10.07
CA ASP A 205 -11.26 21.61 10.74
C ASP A 205 -10.03 21.55 9.82
N THR A 206 -10.00 22.30 8.71
CA THR A 206 -8.79 22.40 7.85
C THR A 206 -7.91 23.60 8.15
N SER A 207 -8.19 24.36 9.23
CA SER A 207 -7.61 25.68 9.48
C SER A 207 -6.33 25.70 10.32
N ALA A 208 -5.94 24.59 10.95
CA ALA A 208 -4.66 24.50 11.65
C ALA A 208 -3.52 24.16 10.67
N SER A 209 -3.33 25.00 9.64
CA SER A 209 -2.11 24.92 8.83
C SER A 209 -0.96 25.44 9.66
N ALA A 210 0.16 24.73 9.67
CA ALA A 210 1.38 25.32 10.20
C ALA A 210 1.77 26.54 9.36
N ASP A 211 2.14 27.65 10.00
CA ASP A 211 2.59 28.88 9.33
C ASP A 211 4.00 28.68 8.74
N TRP A 212 4.12 27.85 7.70
CA TRP A 212 5.38 27.60 7.02
C TRP A 212 5.63 28.68 5.97
N THR A 213 6.74 29.40 6.12
CA THR A 213 7.23 30.34 5.10
C THR A 213 8.42 29.73 4.37
N ALA A 214 8.36 29.73 3.04
CA ALA A 214 9.44 29.21 2.21
C ALA A 214 10.70 30.09 2.33
N GLY A 215 11.87 29.45 2.49
CA GLY A 215 13.16 30.10 2.35
C GLY A 215 13.55 30.31 0.89
N PRO A 216 14.46 31.26 0.59
CA PRO A 216 15.03 31.40 -0.75
C PRO A 216 15.94 30.20 -1.08
N ILE A 217 15.95 29.80 -2.37
CA ILE A 217 16.90 28.83 -2.92
C ILE A 217 18.08 29.60 -3.56
N PRO A 218 19.35 29.21 -3.34
CA PRO A 218 19.80 28.00 -2.63
C PRO A 218 19.59 28.06 -1.12
N GLN A 219 19.26 26.92 -0.52
CA GLN A 219 19.07 26.76 0.93
C GLN A 219 19.99 25.67 1.45
N THR A 220 20.65 25.91 2.59
CA THR A 220 21.56 24.94 3.22
C THR A 220 21.00 24.48 4.57
N SER A 221 20.99 23.16 4.77
CA SER A 221 20.68 22.52 6.05
C SER A 221 21.89 21.70 6.51
N ILE A 222 22.12 21.65 7.81
CA ILE A 222 23.28 20.99 8.41
C ILE A 222 22.79 19.97 9.43
N ASP A 223 23.31 18.76 9.34
CA ASP A 223 23.15 17.72 10.37
C ASP A 223 24.54 17.16 10.73
N ALA A 224 24.99 17.47 11.94
CA ALA A 224 26.34 17.23 12.44
C ALA A 224 27.43 17.75 11.49
N ASP A 225 28.16 16.85 10.83
CA ASP A 225 29.29 17.10 9.94
C ASP A 225 28.92 17.08 8.45
N LEU A 226 27.63 16.88 8.13
CA LEU A 226 27.09 16.93 6.78
C LEU A 226 26.32 18.24 6.55
N GLU A 227 26.73 18.97 5.51
CA GLU A 227 26.06 20.15 4.99
C GLU A 227 25.41 19.79 3.65
N VAL A 228 24.09 19.94 3.54
CA VAL A 228 23.32 19.69 2.31
C VAL A 228 22.72 21.00 1.83
N THR A 229 23.08 21.41 0.62
CA THR A 229 22.53 22.59 -0.05
C THR A 229 21.56 22.15 -1.14
N LEU A 230 20.30 22.57 -1.04
CA LEU A 230 19.33 22.51 -2.13
C LEU A 230 19.61 23.67 -3.09
N GLU A 231 20.07 23.36 -4.29
CA GLU A 231 20.46 24.33 -5.33
C GLU A 231 19.28 24.72 -6.23
N SER A 232 18.42 23.75 -6.56
CA SER A 232 17.24 23.97 -7.38
C SER A 232 16.14 22.96 -7.05
N LEU A 233 14.89 23.36 -7.29
CA LEU A 233 13.71 22.51 -7.13
C LEU A 233 12.77 22.76 -8.29
N THR A 234 12.62 21.76 -9.15
CA THR A 234 11.77 21.85 -10.35
C THR A 234 10.67 20.81 -10.29
N SER A 235 9.60 21.00 -11.07
CA SER A 235 8.55 19.99 -11.24
C SER A 235 8.20 19.81 -12.71
N LYS A 236 8.09 18.55 -13.10
CA LYS A 236 7.68 18.12 -14.44
C LYS A 236 6.50 17.19 -14.32
N LEU A 237 5.55 17.31 -15.24
CA LEU A 237 4.45 16.36 -15.32
C LEU A 237 4.94 15.08 -16.01
N ARG A 238 4.87 13.95 -15.31
CA ARG A 238 5.13 12.63 -15.87
C ARG A 238 3.81 12.04 -16.36
N HIS A 239 3.82 11.56 -17.59
CA HIS A 239 2.74 10.74 -18.13
C HIS A 239 2.94 9.29 -17.71
N LEU A 240 2.06 8.80 -16.86
CA LEU A 240 2.03 7.39 -16.46
C LEU A 240 0.90 6.66 -17.19
N ILE A 241 1.18 5.44 -17.63
CA ILE A 241 0.16 4.50 -18.09
C ILE A 241 -0.03 3.41 -17.04
N LYS A 242 -1.29 3.10 -16.74
CA LYS A 242 -1.65 1.91 -15.97
C LYS A 242 -1.54 0.70 -16.89
N VAL A 243 -0.51 -0.11 -16.68
CA VAL A 243 -0.36 -1.41 -17.34
C VAL A 243 -0.90 -2.48 -16.40
N ARG A 244 -1.90 -3.23 -16.86
CA ARG A 244 -2.40 -4.40 -16.14
C ARG A 244 -1.61 -5.61 -16.60
N HIS A 245 -0.83 -6.18 -15.69
CA HIS A 245 -0.14 -7.44 -15.92
C HIS A 245 -1.13 -8.61 -15.98
N PRO A 246 -0.81 -9.72 -16.67
CA PRO A 246 -1.61 -10.95 -16.66
C PRO A 246 -1.86 -11.50 -15.25
N SER A 247 -0.96 -11.21 -14.31
CA SER A 247 -1.10 -11.54 -12.88
C SER A 247 -2.20 -10.76 -12.14
N GLY A 248 -2.81 -9.76 -12.80
CA GLY A 248 -3.80 -8.85 -12.22
C GLY A 248 -3.18 -7.64 -11.50
N LEU A 249 -1.85 -7.62 -11.31
CA LEU A 249 -1.13 -6.46 -10.77
C LEU A 249 -1.20 -5.29 -11.73
N GLN A 250 -1.39 -4.09 -11.19
CA GLN A 250 -1.31 -2.84 -11.94
C GLN A 250 0.05 -2.20 -11.66
N GLU A 251 0.77 -1.88 -12.72
CA GLU A 251 2.02 -1.12 -12.65
C GLU A 251 1.82 0.21 -13.39
N LEU A 252 2.28 1.31 -12.78
CA LEU A 252 2.36 2.61 -13.45
C LEU A 252 3.71 2.69 -14.16
N ILE A 253 3.70 2.56 -15.48
CA ILE A 253 4.93 2.62 -16.27
C ILE A 253 5.00 4.01 -16.92
N PRO A 254 6.18 4.68 -16.91
CA PRO A 254 6.38 5.88 -17.71
C PRO A 254 6.05 5.59 -19.18
N HIS A 255 5.14 6.36 -19.78
CA HIS A 255 4.78 6.13 -21.17
C HIS A 255 5.90 6.69 -22.08
N PRO A 256 6.58 5.86 -22.89
CA PRO A 256 7.71 6.33 -23.71
C PRO A 256 7.31 7.17 -24.93
N GLN A 257 6.02 7.40 -25.20
CA GLN A 257 5.56 8.11 -26.39
C GLN A 257 4.36 9.04 -26.10
N PRO A 258 4.51 10.38 -26.28
CA PRO A 258 3.44 11.34 -25.98
C PRO A 258 2.27 11.35 -26.99
N ASN A 259 2.32 10.56 -28.08
CA ASN A 259 1.38 10.70 -29.21
C ASN A 259 0.23 9.69 -29.27
N VAL A 260 0.06 8.79 -28.30
CA VAL A 260 -1.10 7.87 -28.28
C VAL A 260 -2.23 8.48 -27.44
N ASN A 261 -3.38 8.74 -28.06
CA ASN A 261 -4.62 9.17 -27.37
C ASN A 261 -5.12 8.02 -26.47
N ILE A 262 -4.60 7.98 -25.25
CA ILE A 262 -5.09 7.10 -24.19
C ILE A 262 -5.96 7.97 -23.28
N PRO A 263 -7.27 7.71 -23.17
CA PRO A 263 -8.20 8.55 -22.41
C PRO A 263 -7.93 8.59 -20.89
N ASP A 264 -7.10 7.68 -20.37
CA ASP A 264 -6.75 7.56 -18.94
C ASP A 264 -5.29 8.01 -18.65
N ARG A 265 -4.91 9.24 -19.01
CA ARG A 265 -3.59 9.77 -18.63
C ARG A 265 -3.63 10.39 -17.24
N LEU A 266 -3.02 9.71 -16.27
CA LEU A 266 -2.63 10.36 -15.02
C LEU A 266 -1.41 11.22 -15.29
N GLN A 267 -1.56 12.54 -15.12
CA GLN A 267 -0.43 13.46 -15.04
C GLN A 267 -0.05 13.57 -13.57
N GLN A 268 1.12 13.03 -13.22
CA GLN A 268 1.65 13.16 -11.87
C GLN A 268 2.86 14.09 -11.89
N PRO A 269 2.89 15.13 -11.05
CA PRO A 269 4.08 15.94 -10.92
C PRO A 269 5.19 15.10 -10.28
N VAL A 270 6.32 15.06 -10.97
CA VAL A 270 7.60 14.57 -10.45
C VAL A 270 8.39 15.80 -10.03
N VAL A 271 8.88 15.78 -8.80
CA VAL A 271 9.71 16.83 -8.23
C VAL A 271 11.17 16.43 -8.43
N GLU A 272 11.93 17.30 -9.08
CA GLU A 272 13.34 17.08 -9.39
C GLU A 272 14.18 18.12 -8.62
N PRO A 273 14.67 17.76 -7.43
CA PRO A 273 15.60 18.59 -6.69
C PRO A 273 17.04 18.39 -7.18
N GLU A 274 17.86 19.41 -7.02
CA GLU A 274 19.31 19.36 -7.21
C GLU A 274 20.00 19.69 -5.89
N PHE A 275 20.88 18.79 -5.46
CA PHE A 275 21.60 18.94 -4.20
C PHE A 275 23.10 19.01 -4.41
N ARG A 276 23.75 19.82 -3.58
CA ARG A 276 25.20 19.81 -3.37
C ARG A 276 25.49 19.47 -1.92
N MET A 277 26.39 18.53 -1.68
CA MET A 277 26.75 18.07 -0.34
C MET A 277 28.20 18.41 0.00
N ARG A 278 28.45 18.78 1.26
CA ARG A 278 29.79 18.93 1.83
C ARG A 278 29.87 18.13 3.12
N TYR A 279 30.96 17.40 3.29
CA TYR A 279 31.28 16.65 4.50
C TYR A 279 32.54 17.24 5.12
N ARG A 280 32.47 17.67 6.38
CA ARG A 280 33.57 18.34 7.10
C ARG A 280 34.16 19.53 6.31
N GLY A 281 33.28 20.28 5.63
CA GLY A 281 33.66 21.44 4.82
C GLY A 281 34.18 21.12 3.42
N HIS A 282 34.32 19.86 3.03
CA HIS A 282 34.78 19.47 1.69
C HIS A 282 33.63 18.96 0.82
N PRO A 283 33.53 19.33 -0.47
CA PRO A 283 32.56 18.73 -1.39
C PRO A 283 32.65 17.21 -1.40
N THR A 284 31.51 16.52 -1.42
CA THR A 284 31.45 15.05 -1.38
C THR A 284 30.33 14.51 -2.26
N ASP A 285 30.53 13.32 -2.81
CA ASP A 285 29.52 12.48 -3.46
C ASP A 285 29.35 11.13 -2.73
N GLU A 286 29.91 11.00 -1.53
CA GLU A 286 29.87 9.78 -0.72
C GLU A 286 28.53 9.58 -0.01
N TRP A 287 27.62 10.55 -0.08
CA TRP A 287 26.31 10.48 0.54
C TRP A 287 25.23 10.29 -0.50
N ILE A 288 24.24 9.45 -0.19
CA ILE A 288 23.08 9.22 -1.05
C ILE A 288 21.78 9.47 -0.29
N ILE A 289 20.79 9.95 -1.02
CA ILE A 289 19.42 10.17 -0.52
C ILE A 289 18.69 8.85 -0.62
N VAL A 290 18.13 8.40 0.49
CA VAL A 290 17.62 7.03 0.62
C VAL A 290 16.14 7.02 0.91
N ASP A 291 15.68 8.09 1.53
CA ASP A 291 14.29 8.42 1.62
C ASP A 291 14.12 9.93 1.42
N SER A 292 13.01 10.28 0.78
CA SER A 292 12.63 11.66 0.51
C SER A 292 11.14 11.80 0.78
N GLN A 293 10.81 12.70 1.68
CA GLN A 293 9.43 13.00 2.03
C GLN A 293 9.17 14.49 1.79
N LEU A 294 8.13 14.76 1.03
CA LEU A 294 7.52 16.08 0.93
C LEU A 294 6.32 16.11 1.86
N GLU A 295 6.13 17.21 2.57
CA GLU A 295 4.98 17.47 3.44
C GLU A 295 4.45 18.87 3.12
N ASP A 296 3.14 19.07 3.12
CA ASP A 296 2.53 20.41 3.09
C ASP A 296 2.05 20.85 4.48
N SER A 297 1.61 22.10 4.59
CA SER A 297 1.21 22.68 5.89
C SER A 297 -0.03 22.01 6.51
N LEU A 298 -0.73 21.15 5.76
CA LEU A 298 -1.90 20.41 6.17
C LEU A 298 -1.54 18.97 6.61
N GLY A 299 -0.27 18.60 6.56
CA GLY A 299 0.23 17.27 6.92
C GLY A 299 0.04 16.23 5.82
N ASN A 300 -0.33 16.63 4.60
CA ASN A 300 -0.30 15.70 3.47
C ASN A 300 1.17 15.38 3.13
N THR A 301 1.44 14.14 2.77
CA THR A 301 2.78 13.69 2.42
C THR A 301 2.86 13.20 0.98
N GLY A 302 4.02 13.34 0.35
CA GLY A 302 4.35 12.76 -0.95
C GLY A 302 5.83 12.45 -1.07
N THR A 303 6.24 11.90 -2.21
CA THR A 303 7.66 11.67 -2.55
C THR A 303 8.05 12.47 -3.78
N PHE A 304 9.33 12.46 -4.15
CA PHE A 304 9.76 13.07 -5.41
C PHE A 304 9.13 12.43 -6.65
N GLN A 305 8.83 11.13 -6.59
CA GLN A 305 8.29 10.38 -7.72
C GLN A 305 6.75 10.37 -7.77
N ASP A 306 6.07 10.52 -6.64
CA ASP A 306 4.61 10.64 -6.52
C ASP A 306 4.27 11.82 -5.60
N CYS A 307 4.43 13.04 -6.13
CA CYS A 307 4.04 14.24 -5.42
C CYS A 307 2.63 14.62 -5.83
N ARG A 308 1.70 14.68 -4.87
CA ARG A 308 0.33 15.15 -5.09
C ARG A 308 -0.03 16.35 -4.22
N LEU A 309 0.98 16.95 -3.62
CA LEU A 309 0.83 18.13 -2.78
C LEU A 309 0.44 19.32 -3.67
N SER A 310 -0.34 20.25 -3.11
CA SER A 310 -0.77 21.41 -3.90
C SER A 310 0.40 22.36 -4.17
N PRO A 311 0.67 22.73 -5.45
CA PRO A 311 1.72 23.68 -5.77
C PRO A 311 1.36 25.12 -5.37
N THR A 312 0.11 25.34 -4.92
CA THR A 312 -0.36 26.66 -4.47
C THR A 312 -0.01 26.95 -3.01
N GLU A 313 0.45 25.95 -2.26
CA GLU A 313 0.91 26.11 -0.88
C GLU A 313 2.00 27.18 -0.76
N GLU A 314 2.04 27.87 0.38
CA GLU A 314 3.08 28.88 0.64
C GLU A 314 4.46 28.26 0.75
N ALA A 315 4.53 27.08 1.37
CA ALA A 315 5.73 26.29 1.50
C ALA A 315 5.40 24.79 1.58
N TRP A 316 6.31 23.97 1.10
CA TRP A 316 6.42 22.56 1.47
C TRP A 316 7.60 22.37 2.40
N LYS A 317 7.49 21.38 3.29
CA LYS A 317 8.63 20.84 4.02
C LYS A 317 9.18 19.66 3.24
N LEU A 318 10.45 19.76 2.85
CA LEU A 318 11.19 18.68 2.24
C LEU A 318 12.10 18.06 3.30
N ARG A 319 11.88 16.80 3.63
CA ARG A 319 12.73 16.01 4.52
C ARG A 319 13.52 14.97 3.70
N LEU A 320 14.83 14.95 3.90
CA LEU A 320 15.71 13.95 3.30
C LEU A 320 16.31 13.11 4.40
N ARG A 321 16.36 11.80 4.17
CA ARG A 321 17.18 10.87 4.94
C ARG A 321 18.36 10.46 4.07
N LEU A 322 19.55 10.60 4.61
CA LEU A 322 20.80 10.33 3.91
C LEU A 322 21.64 9.35 4.69
N PHE A 323 22.32 8.48 3.95
CA PHE A 323 23.42 7.69 4.48
C PHE A 323 24.64 7.82 3.58
N ARG A 324 25.79 7.47 4.13
CA ARG A 324 27.04 7.39 3.39
C ARG A 324 27.12 6.05 2.67
N LYS A 325 27.60 6.06 1.43
CA LYS A 325 27.78 4.87 0.59
C LYS A 325 28.68 3.86 1.32
N ASP A 326 28.39 2.58 1.10
CA ASP A 326 29.05 1.50 1.82
C ASP A 326 30.53 1.34 1.45
N ASP A 327 30.98 1.93 0.32
CA ASP A 327 32.36 1.98 -0.15
C ASP A 327 33.15 3.21 0.32
N ALA A 328 32.52 4.13 1.06
CA ALA A 328 33.18 5.29 1.62
C ALA A 328 34.11 4.95 2.81
N GLU A 329 34.99 5.88 3.19
CA GLU A 329 35.95 5.68 4.28
C GLU A 329 35.35 5.95 5.67
N PHE A 330 34.98 4.91 6.42
CA PHE A 330 34.43 5.08 7.78
C PHE A 330 35.53 5.20 8.85
N GLU A 331 35.22 5.93 9.92
CA GLU A 331 36.08 5.96 11.10
C GLU A 331 36.10 4.58 11.77
N ALA A 332 37.20 4.22 12.43
CA ALA A 332 37.33 2.92 13.09
C ALA A 332 36.24 2.65 14.14
N ALA A 333 35.66 3.70 14.75
CA ALA A 333 34.55 3.56 15.70
C ALA A 333 33.20 3.24 15.02
N ASN A 334 33.10 3.38 13.70
CA ASN A 334 31.88 3.16 12.92
C ASN A 334 31.91 1.82 12.15
N GLN A 335 32.99 1.07 12.27
CA GLN A 335 33.14 -0.18 11.53
C GLN A 335 33.87 -1.24 12.33
N LEU A 336 33.49 -2.49 12.08
CA LEU A 336 34.17 -3.67 12.58
C LEU A 336 34.65 -4.47 11.37
N THR A 337 35.93 -4.81 11.36
CA THR A 337 36.52 -5.69 10.34
C THR A 337 36.97 -6.98 10.98
N VAL A 338 36.44 -8.09 10.50
CA VAL A 338 36.84 -9.44 10.90
C VAL A 338 37.49 -10.10 9.70
N ALA A 339 38.82 -10.22 9.74
CA ALA A 339 39.59 -10.76 8.63
C ALA A 339 39.76 -12.28 8.73
N ASN A 340 39.89 -12.93 7.58
CA ASN A 340 40.21 -14.34 7.42
C ASN A 340 39.27 -15.27 8.19
N VAL A 341 37.96 -15.02 8.08
CA VAL A 341 36.91 -15.85 8.67
C VAL A 341 36.77 -17.14 7.86
N PRO A 342 37.01 -18.32 8.44
CA PRO A 342 36.92 -19.58 7.71
C PRO A 342 35.47 -19.91 7.35
N LEU A 343 35.23 -20.31 6.09
CA LEU A 343 33.93 -20.81 5.64
C LEU A 343 33.67 -22.21 6.22
N PRO A 344 32.59 -22.40 7.01
CA PRO A 344 32.29 -23.72 7.57
C PRO A 344 31.86 -24.73 6.50
N MET A 345 32.10 -26.03 6.77
CA MET A 345 31.54 -27.11 5.96
C MET A 345 30.01 -27.22 6.14
N THR A 346 29.34 -27.95 5.25
CA THR A 346 27.91 -28.27 5.38
C THR A 346 27.56 -28.82 6.76
N GLY A 347 26.52 -28.26 7.38
CA GLY A 347 26.04 -28.61 8.73
C GLY A 347 26.92 -28.09 9.87
N GLN A 348 27.90 -27.22 9.60
CA GLN A 348 28.80 -26.66 10.62
C GLN A 348 28.63 -25.16 10.79
N THR A 349 28.95 -24.69 12.00
CA THR A 349 29.10 -23.28 12.35
C THR A 349 30.52 -22.97 12.79
N HIS A 350 30.90 -21.70 12.64
CA HIS A 350 32.08 -21.13 13.27
C HIS A 350 31.67 -19.87 14.03
N SER A 351 31.91 -19.86 15.34
CA SER A 351 31.65 -18.70 16.19
C SER A 351 32.68 -17.61 15.93
N ILE A 352 32.22 -16.36 15.80
CA ILE A 352 33.06 -15.19 15.59
C ILE A 352 33.16 -14.40 16.90
N GLY A 353 32.02 -13.94 17.43
CA GLY A 353 31.94 -13.29 18.75
C GLY A 353 32.57 -11.89 18.80
N GLU A 354 32.70 -11.24 17.65
CA GLU A 354 33.22 -9.88 17.54
C GLU A 354 32.09 -8.86 17.70
N SER A 355 32.39 -7.70 18.31
CA SER A 355 31.38 -6.69 18.62
C SER A 355 31.83 -5.27 18.28
N LEU A 356 30.84 -4.43 17.98
CA LEU A 356 30.98 -3.02 17.68
C LEU A 356 29.98 -2.24 18.55
N ASP A 357 30.49 -1.36 19.40
CA ASP A 357 29.67 -0.40 20.14
C ASP A 357 29.64 0.93 19.38
N PHE A 358 28.45 1.35 18.94
CA PHE A 358 28.26 2.55 18.14
C PHE A 358 27.02 3.34 18.58
N ASP A 359 27.22 4.58 19.07
CA ASP A 359 26.14 5.50 19.51
C ASP A 359 25.10 4.85 20.46
N GLY A 360 25.58 3.97 21.35
CA GLY A 360 24.76 3.22 22.30
C GLY A 360 24.13 1.93 21.75
N LEU A 361 24.34 1.61 20.47
CA LEU A 361 24.04 0.30 19.90
C LEU A 361 25.20 -0.67 20.12
N THR A 362 24.88 -1.91 20.45
CA THR A 362 25.85 -3.01 20.42
C THR A 362 25.49 -3.94 19.27
N ILE A 363 26.39 -4.04 18.31
CA ILE A 363 26.29 -4.93 17.16
C ILE A 363 27.26 -6.08 17.37
N GLN A 364 26.80 -7.32 17.23
CA GLN A 364 27.62 -8.50 17.41
C GLN A 364 27.58 -9.39 16.17
N VAL A 365 28.75 -9.75 15.65
CA VAL A 365 28.89 -10.80 14.64
C VAL A 365 29.02 -12.12 15.38
N LEU A 366 27.92 -12.86 15.49
CA LEU A 366 27.84 -14.05 16.33
C LEU A 366 28.57 -15.23 15.70
N SER A 367 28.26 -15.54 14.44
CA SER A 367 28.77 -16.73 13.78
C SER A 367 28.63 -16.67 12.26
N ILE A 368 29.41 -17.51 11.59
CA ILE A 368 29.23 -17.88 10.19
C ILE A 368 28.80 -19.35 10.13
N GLY A 369 27.85 -19.68 9.25
CA GLY A 369 27.33 -21.02 9.03
C GLY A 369 27.60 -21.51 7.62
N GLY A 370 27.83 -22.82 7.47
CA GLY A 370 27.90 -23.49 6.18
C GLY A 370 26.50 -23.75 5.59
N THR A 371 26.43 -24.59 4.57
CA THR A 371 25.15 -25.01 3.97
C THR A 371 24.43 -26.10 4.78
N GLY A 372 23.16 -26.38 4.48
CA GLY A 372 22.32 -27.40 5.14
C GLY A 372 21.72 -26.95 6.47
N ASP A 373 21.30 -27.92 7.29
CA ASP A 373 20.76 -27.68 8.64
C ASP A 373 21.87 -27.30 9.62
N VAL A 374 21.90 -26.04 10.05
CA VAL A 374 22.95 -25.47 10.88
C VAL A 374 22.36 -24.91 12.18
N THR A 375 22.71 -25.50 13.33
CA THR A 375 22.35 -24.97 14.65
C THR A 375 23.42 -23.99 15.14
N ALA A 376 23.09 -22.71 15.20
CA ALA A 376 23.87 -21.67 15.87
C ALA A 376 23.38 -21.51 17.31
N THR A 377 24.32 -21.50 18.27
CA THR A 377 24.01 -21.36 19.69
C THR A 377 24.66 -20.09 20.21
N PHE A 378 23.89 -19.24 20.89
CA PHE A 378 24.40 -17.98 21.45
C PHE A 378 23.79 -17.70 22.83
N PRO A 379 24.55 -17.01 23.71
CA PRO A 379 24.03 -16.59 25.01
C PRO A 379 22.86 -15.64 24.79
N SER A 380 21.70 -15.94 25.38
CA SER A 380 20.51 -15.12 25.19
C SER A 380 20.52 -13.89 26.10
N SER A 381 20.12 -12.73 25.58
CA SER A 381 19.85 -11.51 26.36
C SER A 381 18.44 -11.48 26.98
N GLY A 382 17.69 -12.59 26.95
CA GLY A 382 16.43 -12.75 27.69
C GLY A 382 15.13 -12.48 26.91
N ILE A 383 15.10 -12.75 25.60
CA ILE A 383 13.96 -12.46 24.72
C ILE A 383 13.09 -13.71 24.47
N GLY A 384 11.78 -13.51 24.27
CA GLY A 384 10.75 -14.56 24.14
C GLY A 384 10.74 -15.31 22.79
N SER A 385 10.07 -16.48 22.78
CA SER A 385 10.06 -17.42 21.64
C SER A 385 9.22 -16.96 20.44
N SER A 386 9.76 -17.17 19.23
CA SER A 386 9.04 -16.99 17.97
C SER A 386 9.37 -18.11 16.96
N HIS A 387 8.37 -18.53 16.19
CA HIS A 387 8.53 -19.44 15.06
C HIS A 387 8.27 -18.67 13.77
N SER A 388 9.21 -18.68 12.82
CA SER A 388 9.01 -18.05 11.51
C SER A 388 9.51 -18.98 10.41
N LYS A 389 8.57 -19.57 9.67
CA LYS A 389 8.87 -20.38 8.50
C LYS A 389 8.76 -19.50 7.26
N VAL A 390 9.87 -19.28 6.54
CA VAL A 390 9.82 -18.82 5.16
C VAL A 390 9.68 -20.07 4.30
N THR A 391 8.55 -20.21 3.62
CA THR A 391 8.34 -21.29 2.65
C THR A 391 7.95 -20.70 1.32
N HIS A 392 8.64 -21.13 0.27
CA HIS A 392 8.19 -20.98 -1.10
C HIS A 392 7.19 -22.12 -1.40
N GLU A 393 5.91 -21.79 -1.58
CA GLU A 393 4.90 -22.74 -2.06
C GLU A 393 4.57 -22.46 -3.52
N GLY A 394 5.25 -23.15 -4.44
CA GLY A 394 4.85 -23.23 -5.84
C GLY A 394 5.94 -23.85 -6.73
N PRO A 395 5.63 -24.82 -7.61
CA PRO A 395 6.57 -25.19 -8.67
C PRO A 395 6.77 -23.99 -9.61
N PRO A 396 7.98 -23.79 -10.17
CA PRO A 396 8.15 -22.83 -11.25
C PRO A 396 7.21 -23.22 -12.39
N PRO A 397 6.37 -22.30 -12.93
CA PRO A 397 5.56 -22.63 -14.09
C PRO A 397 6.49 -22.95 -15.26
N SER A 398 6.27 -24.08 -15.93
CA SER A 398 7.09 -24.59 -17.04
C SER A 398 7.17 -23.67 -18.27
N ASP A 399 6.43 -22.56 -18.27
CA ASP A 399 6.18 -21.73 -19.47
C ASP A 399 6.88 -20.37 -19.42
N TRP A 400 7.86 -20.18 -18.52
CA TRP A 400 8.67 -18.97 -18.48
C TRP A 400 9.79 -19.07 -19.52
N GLY A 401 9.51 -18.60 -20.73
CA GLY A 401 10.55 -18.30 -21.71
C GLY A 401 11.58 -17.35 -21.11
N ALA A 402 12.85 -17.57 -21.44
CA ALA A 402 13.99 -16.76 -20.97
C ALA A 402 13.68 -15.25 -21.08
N GLY A 403 13.54 -14.57 -19.95
CA GLY A 403 13.34 -13.11 -19.87
C GLY A 403 12.14 -12.60 -19.06
N GLY A 404 11.37 -13.45 -18.36
CA GLY A 404 10.25 -13.00 -17.52
C GLY A 404 10.69 -12.44 -16.15
N LYS A 405 10.21 -11.24 -15.78
CA LYS A 405 10.32 -10.69 -14.42
C LYS A 405 9.36 -11.43 -13.48
N GLY A 406 9.89 -12.12 -12.47
CA GLY A 406 9.12 -12.86 -11.45
C GLY A 406 8.44 -11.93 -10.45
N ALA A 407 7.17 -12.21 -10.11
CA ALA A 407 6.51 -11.63 -8.94
C ALA A 407 6.32 -12.73 -7.90
N VAL A 408 6.85 -12.52 -6.69
CA VAL A 408 6.84 -13.52 -5.62
C VAL A 408 5.60 -13.32 -4.73
N ARG A 409 4.92 -14.42 -4.38
CA ARG A 409 3.99 -14.48 -3.25
C ARG A 409 4.70 -15.17 -2.09
N MET A 410 4.98 -14.42 -1.02
CA MET A 410 5.40 -15.01 0.25
C MET A 410 4.21 -15.04 1.22
N ARG A 411 4.03 -16.17 1.91
CA ARG A 411 3.02 -16.35 2.94
C ARG A 411 3.74 -16.59 4.26
N ALA A 412 3.78 -15.58 5.13
CA ALA A 412 4.34 -15.71 6.48
C ALA A 412 3.28 -16.25 7.45
N PHE A 413 3.67 -17.19 8.31
CA PHE A 413 2.89 -17.62 9.46
C PHE A 413 3.63 -17.19 10.73
N GLY A 414 3.16 -16.11 11.37
CA GLY A 414 3.69 -15.60 12.64
C GLY A 414 4.98 -14.77 12.52
N GLY A 415 4.93 -13.53 13.01
CA GLY A 415 6.06 -12.57 12.98
C GLY A 415 6.35 -12.02 11.58
N GLY A 416 6.24 -10.71 11.39
CA GLY A 416 6.51 -10.08 10.10
C GLY A 416 8.01 -10.10 9.81
N ILE A 417 8.42 -10.80 8.75
CA ILE A 417 9.76 -10.66 8.18
C ILE A 417 9.75 -9.39 7.34
N GLY A 418 10.52 -8.39 7.75
CA GLY A 418 10.82 -7.21 6.96
C GLY A 418 12.05 -7.48 6.10
N PHE A 419 11.95 -7.25 4.80
CA PHE A 419 13.14 -7.15 3.95
C PHE A 419 13.68 -5.72 4.10
N ALA A 420 14.93 -5.59 4.53
CA ALA A 420 15.63 -4.31 4.54
C ALA A 420 16.27 -4.08 3.16
N ASP A 421 15.84 -3.00 2.49
CA ASP A 421 16.58 -2.27 1.46
C ASP A 421 17.29 -3.10 0.36
N ILE A 422 16.56 -3.47 -0.71
CA ILE A 422 17.19 -3.80 -2.00
C ILE A 422 17.47 -2.47 -2.70
N ALA A 423 18.69 -1.94 -2.59
CA ALA A 423 19.10 -0.77 -3.36
C ALA A 423 19.30 -1.15 -4.85
N PRO A 424 18.49 -0.63 -5.81
CA PRO A 424 18.70 -0.94 -7.22
C PRO A 424 19.94 -0.21 -7.75
N ARG A 425 21.08 -0.90 -7.87
CA ARG A 425 22.19 -0.44 -8.72
C ARG A 425 21.80 -0.69 -10.19
N GLY A 426 21.64 0.33 -11.02
CA GLY A 426 21.09 0.22 -12.38
C GLY A 426 21.77 -0.75 -13.36
N GLY A 427 21.56 -2.06 -13.18
CA GLY A 427 21.90 -3.17 -14.08
C GLY A 427 20.75 -4.20 -14.09
N GLU A 428 20.75 -5.11 -15.07
CA GLU A 428 19.84 -6.26 -15.06
C GLU A 428 20.12 -7.12 -13.81
N PHE A 429 19.17 -7.16 -12.88
CA PHE A 429 19.24 -8.08 -11.74
C PHE A 429 18.48 -9.35 -12.06
N MET A 430 19.18 -10.48 -11.99
CA MET A 430 18.57 -11.76 -11.66
C MET A 430 18.38 -11.79 -10.14
N VAL A 431 17.15 -11.87 -9.67
CA VAL A 431 16.87 -12.21 -8.27
C VAL A 431 16.92 -13.73 -8.20
N GLU A 432 18.03 -14.26 -7.72
CA GLU A 432 18.15 -15.69 -7.40
C GLU A 432 17.57 -15.86 -5.99
N LEU A 433 16.41 -16.50 -5.89
CA LEU A 433 15.72 -16.66 -4.62
C LEU A 433 16.31 -17.86 -3.87
N TRP A 434 16.87 -17.60 -2.68
CA TRP A 434 17.35 -18.65 -1.77
C TRP A 434 16.19 -19.15 -0.91
N GLU A 435 16.09 -20.46 -0.72
CA GLU A 435 15.22 -21.03 0.31
C GLU A 435 16.03 -21.11 1.60
N ALA A 436 15.56 -20.42 2.64
CA ALA A 436 16.11 -20.53 3.98
C ALA A 436 14.97 -20.64 5.00
N SER A 437 15.12 -21.51 6.00
CA SER A 437 14.17 -21.60 7.12
C SER A 437 14.88 -21.37 8.43
N VAL A 438 14.26 -20.58 9.32
CA VAL A 438 14.85 -20.16 10.59
C VAL A 438 13.96 -20.61 11.73
N LEU A 439 14.47 -21.49 12.58
CA LEU A 439 13.78 -21.95 13.78
C LEU A 439 14.56 -21.51 15.01
N THR A 440 13.98 -20.60 15.80
CA THR A 440 14.57 -20.15 17.06
C THR A 440 13.91 -20.89 18.22
N GLU A 441 14.66 -21.74 18.92
CA GLU A 441 14.23 -22.43 20.13
C GLU A 441 14.87 -21.79 21.37
N HIS A 442 14.07 -21.60 22.42
CA HIS A 442 14.54 -21.10 23.71
C HIS A 442 14.55 -22.23 24.75
N ALA A 443 15.74 -22.60 25.21
CA ALA A 443 15.92 -23.59 26.26
C ALA A 443 16.01 -22.89 27.64
N GLY A 444 14.87 -22.45 28.17
CA GLY A 444 14.80 -21.77 29.47
C GLY A 444 15.55 -20.42 29.48
N ASN A 445 16.17 -20.07 30.62
CA ASN A 445 16.70 -18.72 30.88
C ASN A 445 18.07 -18.40 30.23
N GLN A 446 18.72 -19.27 29.45
CA GLN A 446 20.15 -19.04 29.14
C GLN A 446 20.68 -19.38 27.74
N VAL A 447 19.93 -20.05 26.86
CA VAL A 447 20.46 -20.35 25.53
C VAL A 447 19.37 -20.24 24.49
N THR A 448 19.57 -19.33 23.54
CA THR A 448 18.81 -19.30 22.30
C THR A 448 19.58 -20.14 21.29
N ALA A 449 18.94 -21.19 20.78
CA ALA A 449 19.45 -21.93 19.64
C ALA A 449 18.65 -21.49 18.42
N THR A 450 19.33 -21.15 17.33
CA THR A 450 18.69 -20.91 16.04
C THR A 450 19.17 -21.96 15.06
N VAL A 451 18.23 -22.72 14.49
CA VAL A 451 18.47 -23.62 13.38
C VAL A 451 18.20 -22.86 12.09
N VAL A 452 19.20 -22.76 11.24
CA VAL A 452 19.10 -22.19 9.90
C VAL A 452 19.30 -23.33 8.92
N ASP A 453 18.29 -23.61 8.11
CA ASP A 453 18.42 -24.49 6.94
C ASP A 453 18.63 -23.60 5.72
N SER A 454 19.76 -23.75 5.02
CA SER A 454 20.16 -22.87 3.90
C SER A 454 21.04 -23.59 2.89
N ASP A 455 20.75 -23.41 1.59
CA ASP A 455 21.60 -23.95 0.51
C ASP A 455 22.92 -23.18 0.32
N VAL A 456 23.09 -22.05 0.99
CA VAL A 456 24.29 -21.21 0.96
C VAL A 456 24.85 -20.90 2.35
N PRO A 457 26.16 -20.57 2.44
CA PRO A 457 26.73 -19.99 3.63
C PRO A 457 25.96 -18.75 4.10
N PHE A 458 25.97 -18.53 5.41
CA PHE A 458 25.32 -17.37 6.01
C PHE A 458 26.12 -16.79 7.17
N ILE A 459 25.90 -15.51 7.46
CA ILE A 459 26.41 -14.81 8.63
C ILE A 459 25.24 -14.46 9.53
N LEU A 460 25.38 -14.74 10.82
CA LEU A 460 24.43 -14.38 11.85
C LEU A 460 24.98 -13.19 12.65
N MET A 461 24.25 -12.09 12.65
CA MET A 461 24.53 -10.92 13.46
C MET A 461 23.37 -10.66 14.42
N GLN A 462 23.68 -10.07 15.57
CA GLN A 462 22.69 -9.52 16.50
C GLN A 462 22.88 -8.01 16.58
N CYS A 463 21.79 -7.27 16.50
CA CYS A 463 21.77 -5.83 16.74
C CYS A 463 20.62 -5.52 17.69
N GLU A 464 20.98 -5.17 18.93
CA GLU A 464 20.00 -4.77 19.94
C GLU A 464 19.57 -3.31 19.68
N ASP A 465 18.29 -3.00 19.89
CA ASP A 465 17.73 -1.65 19.84
C ASP A 465 17.95 -0.86 18.52
N ILE A 466 18.05 -1.54 17.37
CA ILE A 466 18.14 -0.84 16.08
C ILE A 466 16.87 -0.06 15.79
N THR A 467 16.98 1.27 15.79
CA THR A 467 15.89 2.17 15.41
C THR A 467 16.01 2.53 13.92
N PRO A 468 14.95 3.08 13.29
CA PRO A 468 15.04 3.54 11.90
C PRO A 468 16.15 4.57 11.67
N ASP A 469 16.65 5.24 12.71
CA ASP A 469 17.71 6.27 12.61
C ASP A 469 19.11 5.70 12.42
N TYR A 470 19.25 4.37 12.38
CA TYR A 470 20.50 3.69 12.11
C TYR A 470 20.40 2.85 10.85
N ARG A 471 21.55 2.71 10.17
CA ARG A 471 21.74 1.77 9.09
C ARG A 471 22.93 0.89 9.40
N LEU A 472 22.70 -0.41 9.28
CA LEU A 472 23.71 -1.45 9.37
C LEU A 472 23.97 -2.00 7.98
N SER A 473 25.23 -2.01 7.56
CA SER A 473 25.66 -2.57 6.30
C SER A 473 26.73 -3.63 6.57
N LEU A 474 26.60 -4.79 5.94
CA LEU A 474 27.63 -5.83 5.95
C LEU A 474 28.20 -5.93 4.54
N ILE A 475 29.52 -5.89 4.43
CA ILE A 475 30.24 -6.20 3.21
C ILE A 475 31.02 -7.48 3.48
N VAL A 476 30.88 -8.44 2.57
CA VAL A 476 31.64 -9.69 2.58
C VAL A 476 32.57 -9.65 1.37
N THR A 477 33.86 -9.80 1.59
CA THR A 477 34.85 -9.92 0.50
C THR A 477 35.54 -11.27 0.56
N ASP A 478 35.94 -11.77 -0.61
CA ASP A 478 36.77 -12.97 -0.68
C ASP A 478 38.24 -12.66 -0.30
N GLU A 479 39.07 -13.70 -0.33
CA GLU A 479 40.51 -13.64 -0.09
C GLU A 479 41.31 -12.75 -1.06
N THR A 480 40.71 -12.33 -2.17
CA THR A 480 41.30 -11.36 -3.13
C THR A 480 40.85 -9.92 -2.86
N GLY A 481 39.91 -9.72 -1.93
CA GLY A 481 39.29 -8.43 -1.62
C GLY A 481 38.12 -8.07 -2.52
N GLU A 482 37.65 -8.99 -3.38
CA GLU A 482 36.51 -8.75 -4.25
C GLU A 482 35.19 -8.93 -3.47
N PRO A 483 34.20 -8.02 -3.62
CA PRO A 483 32.94 -8.10 -2.90
C PRO A 483 32.09 -9.27 -3.40
N ILE A 484 31.54 -10.04 -2.45
CA ILE A 484 30.62 -11.14 -2.70
C ILE A 484 29.19 -10.59 -2.61
N ALA A 485 28.32 -10.97 -3.55
CA ALA A 485 26.91 -10.62 -3.50
C ALA A 485 26.24 -11.25 -2.28
N ILE A 486 25.45 -10.45 -1.56
CA ILE A 486 24.78 -10.87 -0.33
C ILE A 486 23.29 -10.57 -0.39
N GLU A 487 22.53 -11.33 0.39
CA GLU A 487 21.12 -11.07 0.68
C GLU A 487 20.89 -11.06 2.19
N THR A 488 20.14 -10.07 2.65
CA THR A 488 19.90 -9.86 4.08
C THR A 488 18.43 -10.08 4.43
N ALA A 489 18.18 -10.83 5.49
CA ALA A 489 16.89 -10.96 6.13
C ALA A 489 17.01 -10.59 7.62
N GLN A 490 15.97 -9.99 8.18
CA GLN A 490 15.92 -9.66 9.60
C GLN A 490 14.75 -10.39 10.27
N HIS A 491 15.01 -10.99 11.44
CA HIS A 491 14.01 -11.61 12.30
C HIS A 491 14.27 -11.23 13.75
N ASN A 492 13.38 -10.41 14.32
CA ASN A 492 13.60 -9.73 15.60
C ASN A 492 14.93 -8.93 15.59
N GLU A 493 15.80 -9.16 16.57
CA GLU A 493 17.13 -8.53 16.70
C GLU A 493 18.23 -9.27 15.91
N LEU A 494 17.89 -10.38 15.24
CA LEU A 494 18.83 -11.18 14.47
C LEU A 494 18.77 -10.79 13.00
N GLN A 495 19.94 -10.56 12.43
CA GLN A 495 20.14 -10.35 11.01
C GLN A 495 20.89 -11.54 10.42
N TYR A 496 20.32 -12.10 9.36
CA TYR A 496 20.86 -13.22 8.59
C TYR A 496 21.33 -12.68 7.26
N THR A 497 22.60 -12.92 6.93
CA THR A 497 23.16 -12.52 5.63
C THR A 497 23.62 -13.74 4.88
N PHE A 498 22.94 -14.07 3.79
CA PHE A 498 23.22 -15.21 2.91
C PHE A 498 24.12 -14.76 1.75
N PHE A 499 25.05 -15.60 1.31
CA PHE A 499 25.98 -15.23 0.25
C PHE A 499 26.56 -16.46 -0.47
N SER A 500 26.91 -16.30 -1.75
CA SER A 500 27.50 -17.38 -2.58
C SER A 500 28.95 -17.08 -2.92
N PRO A 501 29.92 -17.60 -2.14
CA PRO A 501 31.33 -17.37 -2.42
C PRO A 501 31.75 -18.07 -3.73
N PRO A 502 32.67 -17.47 -4.52
CA PRO A 502 33.25 -18.13 -5.68
C PRO A 502 33.86 -19.50 -5.36
N THR A 503 33.90 -20.41 -6.35
CA THR A 503 34.46 -21.74 -6.16
C THR A 503 35.94 -21.66 -5.76
N GLY A 504 36.28 -22.31 -4.63
CA GLY A 504 37.64 -22.40 -4.12
C GLY A 504 37.97 -21.42 -3.00
N VAL A 505 37.13 -20.42 -2.75
CA VAL A 505 37.26 -19.51 -1.60
C VAL A 505 37.13 -20.30 -0.31
N GLN A 506 38.08 -20.12 0.61
CA GLN A 506 38.09 -20.82 1.91
C GLN A 506 37.88 -19.86 3.09
N HIS A 507 38.18 -18.58 2.89
CA HIS A 507 38.04 -17.54 3.89
C HIS A 507 37.34 -16.34 3.30
N VAL A 508 36.65 -15.61 4.15
CA VAL A 508 36.05 -14.32 3.82
C VAL A 508 36.49 -13.26 4.82
N ASP A 509 36.53 -12.01 4.37
CA ASP A 509 36.66 -10.87 5.26
C ASP A 509 35.28 -10.24 5.42
N LEU A 510 34.95 -9.89 6.66
CA LEU A 510 33.69 -9.24 7.01
C LEU A 510 33.98 -7.78 7.37
N ARG A 511 33.23 -6.86 6.78
CA ARG A 511 33.22 -5.45 7.19
C ARG A 511 31.81 -5.03 7.54
N VAL A 512 31.56 -4.89 8.83
CA VAL A 512 30.31 -4.36 9.38
C VAL A 512 30.46 -2.85 9.51
N ILE A 513 29.50 -2.09 8.99
CA ILE A 513 29.47 -0.64 9.03
C ILE A 513 28.19 -0.22 9.75
N ALA A 514 28.36 0.54 10.83
CA ALA A 514 27.28 1.17 11.58
C ALA A 514 27.32 2.67 11.32
N GLN A 515 26.19 3.22 10.89
CA GLN A 515 26.07 4.66 10.70
C GLN A 515 24.69 5.15 11.13
N ARG A 516 24.68 6.39 11.64
CA ARG A 516 23.47 7.12 11.94
C ARG A 516 22.98 7.82 10.68
N VAL A 517 21.71 7.64 10.36
CA VAL A 517 21.02 8.33 9.26
C VAL A 517 21.05 9.83 9.53
N ARG A 518 21.49 10.61 8.53
CA ARG A 518 21.42 12.07 8.58
C ARG A 518 20.07 12.53 8.08
N THR A 519 19.46 13.47 8.79
CA THR A 519 18.18 14.04 8.41
C THR A 519 18.33 15.54 8.22
N VAL A 520 18.01 16.01 7.02
CA VAL A 520 17.98 17.44 6.71
C VAL A 520 16.59 17.85 6.25
N GLU A 521 16.22 19.09 6.57
CA GLU A 521 14.91 19.63 6.23
C GLU A 521 15.04 20.99 5.54
N PHE A 522 14.17 21.23 4.56
CA PHE A 522 14.06 22.48 3.83
C PHE A 522 12.60 22.95 3.85
N LEU A 523 12.38 24.26 3.93
CA LEU A 523 11.07 24.87 3.72
C LEU A 523 11.14 25.61 2.38
N VAL A 524 10.48 25.07 1.38
CA VAL A 524 10.67 25.46 -0.02
C VAL A 524 9.37 25.92 -0.63
N LYS A 525 9.44 26.87 -1.56
CA LYS A 525 8.26 27.22 -2.35
C LYS A 525 7.96 26.03 -3.28
N PRO A 526 6.71 25.55 -3.34
CA PRO A 526 6.36 24.47 -4.25
C PRO A 526 6.69 24.85 -5.70
N PRO A 527 7.37 23.98 -6.47
CA PRO A 527 7.57 24.21 -7.88
C PRO A 527 6.23 24.09 -8.63
N VAL A 528 5.95 25.05 -9.50
CA VAL A 528 4.81 24.95 -10.42
C VAL A 528 5.17 23.90 -11.48
N PRO A 529 4.33 22.87 -11.71
CA PRO A 529 4.60 21.87 -12.73
C PRO A 529 4.72 22.54 -14.10
N THR A 530 5.85 22.35 -14.77
CA THR A 530 6.02 22.86 -16.13
C THR A 530 5.10 22.04 -17.05
N PRO A 531 4.20 22.67 -17.83
CA PRO A 531 3.37 21.97 -18.79
C PRO A 531 4.27 21.13 -19.70
N VAL A 532 3.88 19.88 -19.96
CA VAL A 532 4.59 19.08 -20.96
C VAL A 532 4.47 19.80 -22.29
N ASP A 533 5.61 20.09 -22.92
CA ASP A 533 5.61 20.66 -24.26
C ASP A 533 4.96 19.65 -25.21
N ASN A 534 3.69 19.88 -25.53
CA ASN A 534 2.92 19.08 -26.47
C ASN A 534 3.31 19.37 -27.92
N SER A 535 4.39 20.13 -28.16
CA SER A 535 4.95 20.26 -29.50
C SER A 535 5.26 18.86 -30.04
N PRO A 536 4.79 18.53 -31.26
CA PRO A 536 5.05 17.23 -31.85
C PRO A 536 6.55 17.01 -31.85
N ILE A 537 7.02 15.94 -31.19
CA ILE A 537 8.43 15.53 -31.27
C ILE A 537 8.75 15.44 -32.75
N ARG A 538 9.50 16.42 -33.26
CA ARG A 538 10.00 16.37 -34.63
C ARG A 538 10.91 15.16 -34.64
N MET A 539 10.43 14.06 -35.21
CA MET A 539 11.29 12.94 -35.57
C MET A 539 12.33 13.53 -36.51
N THR A 540 13.51 13.82 -36.00
CA THR A 540 14.67 14.06 -36.86
C THR A 540 14.77 12.83 -37.75
N PRO A 541 14.65 12.98 -39.08
CA PRO A 541 14.71 11.84 -39.97
C PRO A 541 16.03 11.12 -39.67
N ASN A 542 15.94 9.82 -39.38
CA ASN A 542 17.11 8.97 -39.25
C ASN A 542 17.89 9.08 -40.56
N ILE A 543 18.96 9.87 -40.55
CA ILE A 543 19.94 9.89 -41.62
C ILE A 543 20.66 8.55 -41.49
N ALA A 544 20.26 7.59 -42.30
CA ALA A 544 20.95 6.31 -42.43
C ALA A 544 22.43 6.58 -42.71
N ARG A 545 23.31 6.02 -41.88
CA ARG A 545 24.75 5.91 -42.15
C ARG A 545 25.08 4.48 -42.55
#